data_AF-A0A1G4UMG1-F1
#
_entry.id   AF-A0A1G4UMG1-F1
#
_cell.length_a   1.000
_cell.length_b   1.000
_cell.length_c   1.000
_cell.angle_alpha   90.00
_cell.angle_beta   90.00
_cell.angle_gamma   90.00
#
_symmetry.space_group_name_H-M   'P 1'
#
loop_
_entity.id
_entity.type
_entity.pdbx_description
1 polymer ?
#
loop_
_entity_poly.entity_id
_entity_poly.type
_entity_poly.pdbx_seq_one_letter_code
_entity_poly.pdbx_strand_id
1 'polypeptide(L)'
;MPEPDALDAALALFKDPVSARSMPNLSLPPGMDRVLAVAVGDEEALAAAERRSGIGRGPLQQAAGFFIEQALLFHDADSYRVLGAGRNATHEELRHNMALLMRWLHPDLQSLRSGPLDREVFTARISRAWEDLKTGERRSAYDLRHPPAGPSRPAPGSGRREARVSADSRGGTRNGAGKGVSGKASTGKAGAAKAGTAMGGSSRPASAGHATASGGAAKIRRPGGTNGAARRHPLPLSVNRIEGASFWVRLWGFLWRPR
;
A
#
# COMPACT_ATOMS: atom_id res chain seq x y z
N MET A 1 -20.53 -0.18 10.75
CA MET A 1 -19.13 -0.63 10.78
C MET A 1 -18.29 0.59 10.45
N PRO A 2 -17.29 0.97 11.26
CA PRO A 2 -16.36 2.03 10.85
C PRO A 2 -15.68 1.61 9.54
N GLU A 3 -15.58 2.53 8.58
CA GLU A 3 -14.78 2.33 7.37
C GLU A 3 -13.34 1.97 7.77
N PRO A 4 -12.71 0.96 7.14
CA PRO A 4 -11.36 0.58 7.49
C PRO A 4 -10.38 1.73 7.22
N ASP A 5 -9.53 2.04 8.20
CA ASP A 5 -8.45 3.02 8.08
C ASP A 5 -7.44 2.57 7.00
N ALA A 6 -6.75 3.50 6.33
CA ALA A 6 -5.85 3.18 5.23
C ALA A 6 -4.74 2.20 5.63
N LEU A 7 -4.25 2.26 6.87
CA LEU A 7 -3.27 1.31 7.38
C LEU A 7 -3.85 -0.09 7.57
N ASP A 8 -5.12 -0.21 7.95
CA ASP A 8 -5.79 -1.51 8.07
C ASP A 8 -6.01 -2.12 6.68
N ALA A 9 -6.35 -1.27 5.70
CA ALA A 9 -6.42 -1.65 4.29
C ALA A 9 -5.05 -2.10 3.74
N ALA A 10 -3.97 -1.41 4.09
CA ALA A 10 -2.61 -1.80 3.71
C ALA A 10 -2.22 -3.17 4.29
N LEU A 11 -2.53 -3.42 5.56
CA LEU A 11 -2.30 -4.70 6.20
C LEU A 11 -3.16 -5.83 5.59
N ALA A 12 -4.42 -5.55 5.28
CA ALA A 12 -5.30 -6.51 4.62
C ALA A 12 -4.78 -6.86 3.22
N LEU A 13 -4.38 -5.85 2.44
CA LEU A 13 -3.82 -6.02 1.10
C LEU A 13 -2.49 -6.79 1.12
N PHE A 14 -1.67 -6.59 2.15
CA PHE A 14 -0.41 -7.32 2.30
C PHE A 14 -0.64 -8.80 2.65
N LYS A 15 -1.71 -9.11 3.39
CA LYS A 15 -2.11 -10.50 3.70
C LYS A 15 -2.78 -11.20 2.52
N ASP A 16 -3.53 -10.47 1.70
CA ASP A 16 -4.15 -10.97 0.47
C ASP A 16 -3.77 -10.10 -0.75
N PRO A 17 -2.59 -10.35 -1.35
CA PRO A 17 -2.12 -9.58 -2.51
C PRO A 17 -3.02 -9.69 -3.75
N VAL A 18 -3.85 -10.74 -3.86
CA VAL A 18 -4.75 -10.93 -5.01
C VAL A 18 -5.83 -9.83 -5.03
N SER A 19 -6.21 -9.34 -3.85
CA SER A 19 -7.12 -8.20 -3.69
C SER A 19 -6.57 -6.89 -4.26
N ALA A 20 -5.28 -6.77 -4.59
CA ALA A 20 -4.71 -5.60 -5.27
C ALA A 20 -5.43 -5.24 -6.58
N ARG A 21 -5.99 -6.24 -7.27
CA ARG A 21 -6.66 -6.06 -8.56
C ARG A 21 -7.93 -5.20 -8.48
N SER A 22 -8.58 -5.13 -7.32
CA SER A 22 -9.79 -4.31 -7.14
C SER A 22 -9.48 -2.89 -6.66
N MET A 23 -8.27 -2.63 -6.15
CA MET A 23 -7.88 -1.34 -5.57
C MET A 23 -8.10 -0.13 -6.48
N PRO A 24 -7.83 -0.19 -7.80
CA PRO A 24 -8.07 0.95 -8.70
C PRO A 24 -9.54 1.43 -8.72
N ASN A 25 -10.49 0.56 -8.41
CA ASN A 25 -11.93 0.86 -8.47
C ASN A 25 -12.52 1.31 -7.14
N LEU A 26 -11.76 1.21 -6.04
CA LEU A 26 -12.21 1.61 -4.71
C LEU A 26 -11.84 3.07 -4.44
N SER A 27 -12.64 3.79 -3.67
CA SER A 27 -12.22 5.07 -3.12
C SER A 27 -11.01 4.89 -2.19
N LEU A 28 -10.17 5.92 -2.07
CA LEU A 28 -9.07 5.86 -1.11
C LEU A 28 -9.63 5.82 0.31
N PRO A 29 -9.17 4.88 1.16
CA PRO A 29 -9.55 4.88 2.57
C PRO A 29 -9.05 6.16 3.27
N PRO A 30 -9.70 6.60 4.36
CA PRO A 30 -9.21 7.71 5.17
C PRO A 30 -7.87 7.35 5.84
N GLY A 31 -7.08 8.36 6.25
CA GLY A 31 -5.83 8.15 6.99
C GLY A 31 -4.59 7.83 6.14
N MET A 32 -4.60 8.26 4.87
CA MET A 32 -3.49 8.04 3.94
C MET A 32 -2.15 8.63 4.41
N ASP A 33 -2.18 9.76 5.11
CA ASP A 33 -1.02 10.41 5.74
C ASP A 33 -0.23 9.44 6.63
N ARG A 34 -0.95 8.62 7.41
CA ARG A 34 -0.34 7.62 8.32
C ARG A 34 0.36 6.51 7.56
N VAL A 35 -0.25 6.02 6.48
CA VAL A 35 0.37 4.99 5.62
C VAL A 35 1.66 5.52 5.03
N LEU A 36 1.64 6.75 4.51
CA LEU A 36 2.83 7.39 3.94
C LEU A 36 3.91 7.61 4.99
N ALA A 37 3.54 8.06 6.21
CA ALA A 37 4.46 8.27 7.32
C ALA A 37 5.10 6.95 7.80
N VAL A 38 4.30 5.90 7.96
CA VAL A 38 4.80 4.54 8.28
C VAL A 38 5.78 4.08 7.20
N ALA A 39 5.45 4.28 5.91
CA ALA A 39 6.28 3.80 4.81
C ALA A 39 7.66 4.49 4.74
N VAL A 40 7.79 5.74 5.20
CA VAL A 40 9.09 6.44 5.29
C VAL A 40 9.86 6.15 6.59
N GLY A 41 9.29 5.33 7.47
CA GLY A 41 9.87 4.98 8.75
C GLY A 41 9.76 6.09 9.80
N ASP A 42 8.68 6.88 9.78
CA ASP A 42 8.42 7.85 10.83
C ASP A 42 8.22 7.15 12.19
N GLU A 43 9.01 7.53 13.20
CA GLU A 43 9.07 6.84 14.49
C GLU A 43 7.76 6.92 15.27
N GLU A 44 7.09 8.08 15.24
CA GLU A 44 5.82 8.28 15.94
C GLU A 44 4.71 7.49 15.25
N ALA A 45 4.62 7.59 13.92
CA ALA A 45 3.64 6.85 13.13
C ALA A 45 3.82 5.33 13.28
N LEU A 46 5.06 4.84 13.25
CA LEU A 46 5.38 3.44 13.51
C LEU A 46 4.95 3.02 14.90
N ALA A 47 5.37 3.74 15.95
CA ALA A 47 5.02 3.39 17.32
C ALA A 47 3.49 3.38 17.54
N ALA A 48 2.76 4.31 16.91
CA ALA A 48 1.30 4.33 16.95
C ALA A 48 0.69 3.11 16.21
N ALA A 49 1.21 2.77 15.04
CA ALA A 49 0.79 1.62 14.25
C ALA A 49 1.07 0.29 14.97
N GLU A 50 2.23 0.14 15.62
CA GLU A 50 2.60 -1.03 16.41
C GLU A 50 1.65 -1.21 17.60
N ARG A 51 1.41 -0.14 18.38
CA ARG A 51 0.48 -0.18 19.52
C ARG A 51 -0.93 -0.58 19.11
N ARG A 52 -1.38 -0.14 17.93
CA ARG A 52 -2.74 -0.38 17.44
C ARG A 52 -2.91 -1.78 16.85
N SER A 53 -1.94 -2.24 16.08
CA SER A 53 -2.05 -3.49 15.29
C SER A 53 -1.40 -4.70 15.97
N GLY A 54 -0.46 -4.48 16.89
CA GLY A 54 0.40 -5.53 17.47
C GLY A 54 1.44 -6.09 16.48
N ILE A 55 1.60 -5.47 15.31
CA ILE A 55 2.53 -5.89 14.26
C ILE A 55 3.82 -5.06 14.40
N GLY A 56 4.98 -5.70 14.23
CA GLY A 56 6.26 -5.00 14.30
C GLY A 56 6.54 -4.04 13.15
N ARG A 57 7.48 -3.10 13.35
CA ARG A 57 7.87 -2.06 12.38
C ARG A 57 8.14 -2.56 10.97
N GLY A 58 8.94 -3.61 10.81
CA GLY A 58 9.35 -4.13 9.51
C GLY A 58 8.15 -4.52 8.62
N PRO A 59 7.28 -5.43 9.06
CA PRO A 59 6.05 -5.77 8.34
C PRO A 59 5.11 -4.59 8.10
N LEU A 60 5.01 -3.63 9.04
CA LEU A 60 4.22 -2.41 8.84
C LEU A 60 4.74 -1.57 7.68
N GLN A 61 6.06 -1.35 7.61
CA GLN A 61 6.68 -0.61 6.52
C GLN A 61 6.52 -1.34 5.18
N GLN A 62 6.66 -2.68 5.17
CA GLN A 62 6.46 -3.48 3.97
C GLN A 62 5.02 -3.40 3.46
N ALA A 63 4.03 -3.54 4.36
CA ALA A 63 2.63 -3.42 4.00
C ALA A 63 2.29 -2.02 3.46
N ALA A 64 2.81 -0.97 4.09
CA ALA A 64 2.60 0.40 3.64
C ALA A 64 3.26 0.67 2.28
N GLY A 65 4.48 0.17 2.06
CA GLY A 65 5.17 0.26 0.78
C GLY A 65 4.42 -0.47 -0.33
N PHE A 66 4.00 -1.70 -0.08
CA PHE A 66 3.21 -2.49 -1.01
C PHE A 66 1.89 -1.78 -1.37
N PHE A 67 1.21 -1.20 -0.38
CA PHE A 67 0.00 -0.43 -0.60
C PHE A 67 0.25 0.79 -1.50
N ILE A 68 1.32 1.55 -1.29
CA ILE A 68 1.67 2.69 -2.15
C ILE A 68 1.84 2.24 -3.61
N GLU A 69 2.57 1.17 -3.84
CA GLU A 69 2.82 0.64 -5.20
C GLU A 69 1.52 0.20 -5.88
N GLN A 70 0.72 -0.62 -5.19
CA GLN A 70 -0.45 -1.25 -5.80
C GLN A 70 -1.67 -0.31 -5.86
N ALA A 71 -1.86 0.53 -4.84
CA ALA A 71 -3.07 1.34 -4.69
C ALA A 71 -2.92 2.78 -5.21
N LEU A 72 -1.71 3.35 -5.20
CA LEU A 72 -1.46 4.74 -5.60
C LEU A 72 -0.71 4.83 -6.92
N LEU A 73 0.21 3.90 -7.19
CA LEU A 73 1.15 3.99 -8.32
C LEU A 73 0.87 2.97 -9.43
N PHE A 74 -0.40 2.56 -9.60
CA PHE A 74 -0.86 1.80 -10.77
C PHE A 74 -0.99 2.71 -12.00
N HIS A 75 -0.86 2.14 -13.21
CA HIS A 75 -0.63 2.88 -14.46
C HIS A 75 -1.62 4.03 -14.71
N ASP A 76 -2.91 3.77 -14.49
CA ASP A 76 -4.01 4.69 -14.79
C ASP A 76 -4.45 5.56 -13.59
N ALA A 77 -3.64 5.63 -12.54
CA ALA A 77 -3.97 6.42 -11.35
C ALA A 77 -4.02 7.91 -11.70
N ASP A 78 -5.12 8.57 -11.30
CA ASP A 78 -5.25 10.02 -11.43
C ASP A 78 -4.30 10.76 -10.47
N SER A 79 -4.09 12.06 -10.71
CA SER A 79 -3.09 12.84 -10.00
C SER A 79 -3.41 12.99 -8.50
N TYR A 80 -4.68 12.95 -8.10
CA TYR A 80 -5.04 12.95 -6.67
C TYR A 80 -4.73 11.59 -6.04
N ARG A 81 -5.08 10.50 -6.73
CA ARG A 81 -4.78 9.12 -6.33
C ARG A 81 -3.28 8.91 -6.13
N VAL A 82 -2.46 9.35 -7.08
CA VAL A 82 -0.99 9.24 -7.02
C VAL A 82 -0.44 9.98 -5.79
N LEU A 83 -1.02 11.12 -5.41
CA LEU A 83 -0.66 11.87 -4.20
C LEU A 83 -1.36 11.37 -2.93
N GLY A 84 -2.01 10.20 -2.97
CA GLY A 84 -2.65 9.59 -1.80
C GLY A 84 -3.79 10.43 -1.21
N ALA A 85 -4.52 11.15 -2.05
CA ALA A 85 -5.53 12.11 -1.61
C ALA A 85 -6.81 12.05 -2.46
N GLY A 86 -7.90 12.58 -1.91
CA GLY A 86 -9.13 12.84 -2.67
C GLY A 86 -9.13 14.22 -3.31
N ARG A 87 -10.11 14.48 -4.19
CA ARG A 87 -10.27 15.78 -4.87
C ARG A 87 -10.50 16.96 -3.91
N ASN A 88 -11.08 16.67 -2.75
CA ASN A 88 -11.37 17.67 -1.72
C ASN A 88 -10.15 18.00 -0.85
N ALA A 89 -8.99 17.36 -1.08
CA ALA A 89 -7.80 17.59 -0.28
C ALA A 89 -7.26 19.01 -0.46
N THR A 90 -6.84 19.59 0.65
CA THR A 90 -6.19 20.90 0.70
C THR A 90 -4.85 20.90 -0.04
N HIS A 91 -4.33 22.08 -0.35
CA HIS A 91 -3.01 22.18 -0.98
C HIS A 91 -1.89 21.69 -0.03
N GLU A 92 -2.05 21.92 1.27
CA GLU A 92 -1.10 21.52 2.30
C GLU A 92 -1.01 20.00 2.43
N GLU A 93 -2.17 19.30 2.44
CA GLU A 93 -2.22 17.84 2.44
C GLU A 93 -1.53 17.25 1.20
N LEU A 94 -1.80 17.77 -0.01
CA LEU A 94 -1.13 17.30 -1.21
C LEU A 94 0.40 17.49 -1.15
N ARG A 95 0.84 18.65 -0.65
CA ARG A 95 2.27 18.96 -0.49
C ARG A 95 2.93 18.02 0.51
N HIS A 96 2.26 17.77 1.63
CA HIS A 96 2.73 16.86 2.68
C HIS A 96 2.87 15.43 2.14
N ASN A 97 1.84 14.91 1.48
CA ASN A 97 1.87 13.57 0.91
C ASN A 97 2.95 13.43 -0.18
N MET A 98 3.09 14.44 -1.05
CA MET A 98 4.18 14.53 -2.03
C MET A 98 5.56 14.42 -1.36
N ALA A 99 5.76 15.12 -0.24
CA ALA A 99 7.01 15.07 0.52
C ALA A 99 7.34 13.65 0.99
N LEU A 100 6.35 12.99 1.59
CA LEU A 100 6.48 11.64 2.10
C LEU A 100 6.74 10.64 0.97
N LEU A 101 6.02 10.73 -0.14
CA LEU A 101 6.21 9.87 -1.30
C LEU A 101 7.60 10.02 -1.93
N MET A 102 8.11 11.25 -2.01
CA MET A 102 9.46 11.49 -2.51
C MET A 102 10.52 10.96 -1.53
N ARG A 103 10.35 11.19 -0.23
CA ARG A 103 11.22 10.61 0.80
C ARG A 103 11.21 9.08 0.73
N TRP A 104 10.04 8.47 0.53
CA TRP A 104 9.84 7.03 0.38
C TRP A 104 10.60 6.44 -0.82
N LEU A 105 10.80 7.22 -1.89
CA LEU A 105 11.60 6.84 -3.07
C LEU A 105 13.12 7.10 -2.90
N HIS A 106 13.58 7.62 -1.76
CA HIS A 106 14.98 7.95 -1.56
C HIS A 106 15.86 6.69 -1.46
N PRO A 107 17.07 6.65 -2.08
CA PRO A 107 17.96 5.49 -2.07
C PRO A 107 18.36 5.06 -0.65
N ASP A 108 18.50 5.99 0.28
CA ASP A 108 18.90 5.66 1.66
C ASP A 108 17.90 4.75 2.38
N LEU A 109 16.61 4.86 2.04
CA LEU A 109 15.56 4.00 2.60
C LEU A 109 15.44 2.64 1.88
N GLN A 110 16.18 2.41 0.78
CA GLN A 110 16.10 1.15 0.05
C GLN A 110 16.81 0.00 0.76
N SER A 111 17.84 0.31 1.56
CA SER A 111 18.52 -0.70 2.39
C SER A 111 17.57 -1.44 3.35
N LEU A 112 16.43 -0.81 3.66
CA LEU A 112 15.39 -1.34 4.54
C LEU A 112 14.30 -2.14 3.80
N ARG A 113 14.43 -2.35 2.48
CA ARG A 113 13.41 -3.01 1.66
C ARG A 113 13.89 -4.27 0.95
N SER A 114 12.94 -5.16 0.70
CA SER A 114 13.15 -6.37 -0.09
C SER A 114 12.51 -6.20 -1.48
N GLY A 115 13.34 -6.03 -2.50
CA GLY A 115 12.92 -6.08 -3.91
C GLY A 115 13.35 -4.89 -4.77
N PRO A 116 13.51 -5.08 -6.09
CA PRO A 116 13.77 -3.99 -7.03
C PRO A 116 12.51 -3.13 -7.21
N LEU A 117 12.68 -1.81 -7.08
CA LEU A 117 11.63 -0.82 -7.28
C LEU A 117 11.91 -0.04 -8.57
N ASP A 118 10.91 0.14 -9.43
CA ASP A 118 10.97 1.01 -10.62
C ASP A 118 10.95 2.49 -10.23
N ARG A 119 11.97 2.91 -9.47
CA ARG A 119 12.08 4.22 -8.83
C ARG A 119 11.91 5.36 -9.82
N GLU A 120 12.53 5.26 -10.99
CA GLU A 120 12.48 6.31 -12.01
C GLU A 120 11.05 6.50 -12.53
N VAL A 121 10.33 5.40 -12.78
CA VAL A 121 8.94 5.39 -13.22
C VAL A 121 8.03 6.02 -12.16
N PHE A 122 8.20 5.63 -10.89
CA PHE A 122 7.41 6.17 -9.79
C PHE A 122 7.72 7.64 -9.50
N THR A 123 8.99 8.02 -9.54
CA THR A 123 9.42 9.42 -9.36
C THR A 123 8.81 10.30 -10.43
N ALA A 124 8.84 9.87 -11.70
CA ALA A 124 8.26 10.61 -12.81
C ALA A 124 6.73 10.76 -12.65
N ARG A 125 6.04 9.71 -12.22
CA ARG A 125 4.59 9.74 -12.02
C ARG A 125 4.18 10.68 -10.89
N ILE A 126 4.84 10.59 -9.75
CA ILE A 126 4.58 11.45 -8.59
C ILE A 126 4.91 12.91 -8.94
N SER A 127 6.01 13.17 -9.64
CA SER A 127 6.37 14.52 -10.09
C SER A 127 5.31 15.10 -11.03
N ARG A 128 4.83 14.32 -12.00
CA ARG A 128 3.75 14.74 -12.91
C ARG A 128 2.47 15.07 -12.16
N ALA A 129 2.06 14.20 -11.23
CA ALA A 129 0.87 14.42 -10.42
C ALA A 129 0.98 15.69 -9.56
N TRP A 130 2.14 15.96 -8.98
CA TRP A 130 2.39 17.21 -8.26
C TRP A 130 2.33 18.42 -9.18
N GLU A 131 2.95 18.36 -10.36
CA GLU A 131 2.88 19.45 -11.34
C GLU A 131 1.43 19.77 -11.74
N ASP A 132 0.57 18.77 -11.89
CA ASP A 132 -0.86 18.97 -12.19
C ASP A 132 -1.63 19.70 -11.07
N LEU A 133 -1.24 19.54 -9.80
CA LEU A 133 -2.06 19.94 -8.64
C LEU A 133 -1.44 21.02 -7.74
N LYS A 134 -0.18 21.41 -7.98
CA LYS A 134 0.60 22.31 -7.10
C LYS A 134 0.12 23.77 -7.06
N THR A 135 -0.75 24.20 -7.96
CA THR A 135 -1.39 25.52 -7.89
C THR A 135 -2.88 25.39 -8.13
N GLY A 136 -3.68 26.32 -7.59
CA GLY A 136 -5.14 26.31 -7.79
C GLY A 136 -5.52 26.35 -9.27
N GLU A 137 -4.84 27.18 -10.07
CA GLU A 137 -5.02 27.24 -11.52
C GLU A 137 -4.75 25.89 -12.21
N ARG A 138 -3.61 25.26 -11.93
CA ARG A 138 -3.27 23.96 -12.53
C ARG A 138 -4.26 22.87 -12.11
N ARG A 139 -4.64 22.87 -10.83
CA ARG A 139 -5.66 21.97 -10.28
C ARG A 139 -7.00 22.14 -11.01
N SER A 140 -7.46 23.37 -11.20
CA SER A 140 -8.70 23.64 -11.93
C SER A 140 -8.62 23.19 -13.39
N ALA A 141 -7.49 23.43 -14.07
CA ALA A 141 -7.28 22.96 -15.43
C ALA A 141 -7.22 21.44 -15.52
N TYR A 142 -6.66 20.78 -14.51
CA TYR A 142 -6.63 19.33 -14.38
C TYR A 142 -8.05 18.76 -14.21
N ASP A 143 -8.84 19.33 -13.31
CA ASP A 143 -10.22 18.90 -13.04
C ASP A 143 -11.13 19.06 -14.26
N LEU A 144 -10.93 20.11 -15.07
CA LEU A 144 -11.64 20.28 -16.35
C LEU A 144 -11.33 19.18 -17.37
N ARG A 145 -10.09 18.69 -17.40
CA ARG A 145 -9.68 17.59 -18.30
C ARG A 145 -10.05 16.21 -17.77
N HIS A 146 -10.13 16.08 -16.45
CA HIS A 146 -10.42 14.82 -15.76
C HIS A 146 -11.61 15.07 -14.82
N PRO A 147 -12.84 15.16 -15.35
CA PRO A 147 -14.01 15.31 -14.50
C PRO A 147 -14.09 14.12 -13.53
N PRO A 148 -14.61 14.32 -12.30
CA PRO A 148 -14.86 13.21 -11.41
C PRO A 148 -15.74 12.18 -12.11
N ALA A 149 -15.41 10.90 -11.97
CA ALA A 149 -16.31 9.85 -12.40
C ALA A 149 -17.66 10.14 -11.73
N GLY A 150 -18.69 10.44 -12.54
CA GLY A 150 -20.03 10.73 -12.03
C GLY A 150 -20.50 9.58 -11.13
N PRO A 151 -21.46 9.81 -10.24
CA PRO A 151 -21.99 8.75 -9.39
C PRO A 151 -22.36 7.57 -10.28
N SER A 152 -21.67 6.44 -10.08
CA SER A 152 -21.91 5.21 -10.83
C SER A 152 -23.39 4.92 -10.72
N ARG A 153 -24.11 5.13 -11.83
CA ARG A 153 -25.56 4.98 -11.88
C ARG A 153 -25.82 3.54 -11.43
N PRO A 154 -26.58 3.31 -10.35
CA PRO A 154 -26.79 1.96 -9.85
C PRO A 154 -27.31 1.14 -11.03
N ALA A 155 -26.60 0.06 -11.35
CA ALA A 155 -26.97 -0.84 -12.43
C ALA A 155 -28.47 -1.15 -12.26
N PRO A 156 -29.30 -0.99 -13.31
CA PRO A 156 -30.71 -1.34 -13.21
C PRO A 156 -30.76 -2.77 -12.74
N GLY A 157 -31.28 -2.95 -11.52
CA GLY A 157 -31.26 -4.21 -10.80
C GLY A 157 -31.71 -5.32 -11.74
N SER A 158 -31.00 -6.45 -11.69
CA SER A 158 -31.46 -7.69 -12.28
C SER A 158 -32.90 -7.87 -11.85
N GLY A 159 -33.79 -7.64 -12.82
CA GLY A 159 -35.22 -7.74 -12.64
C GLY A 159 -35.48 -9.08 -12.00
N ARG A 160 -35.84 -9.00 -10.71
CA ARG A 160 -36.55 -10.00 -9.95
C ARG A 160 -37.50 -10.68 -10.92
N ARG A 161 -37.12 -11.89 -11.36
CA ARG A 161 -38.00 -12.76 -12.11
C ARG A 161 -39.09 -13.13 -11.13
N GLU A 162 -40.11 -12.27 -11.07
CA GLU A 162 -41.34 -12.52 -10.36
C GLU A 162 -41.83 -13.87 -10.83
N ALA A 163 -41.63 -14.85 -9.95
CA ALA A 163 -42.35 -16.10 -9.98
C ALA A 163 -43.82 -15.71 -10.14
N ARG A 164 -44.36 -16.02 -11.32
CA ARG A 164 -45.80 -16.05 -11.54
C ARG A 164 -46.34 -17.05 -10.52
N VAL A 165 -46.76 -16.53 -9.38
CA VAL A 165 -47.67 -17.20 -8.46
C VAL A 165 -49.00 -17.27 -9.21
N SER A 166 -49.15 -18.32 -10.00
CA SER A 166 -50.48 -18.74 -10.42
C SER A 166 -51.20 -19.22 -9.19
N ALA A 167 -52.19 -18.42 -8.81
CA ALA A 167 -53.21 -18.77 -7.85
C ALA A 167 -53.89 -20.07 -8.28
N ASP A 168 -53.79 -21.09 -7.44
CA ASP A 168 -54.88 -22.03 -7.28
C ASP A 168 -55.12 -22.21 -5.78
N SER A 169 -56.25 -21.68 -5.34
CA SER A 169 -56.73 -21.73 -3.97
C SER A 169 -58.16 -22.22 -4.03
N ARG A 170 -58.36 -23.50 -3.68
CA ARG A 170 -59.65 -24.03 -3.20
C ARG A 170 -59.46 -25.36 -2.48
N GLY A 171 -59.78 -25.33 -1.19
CA GLY A 171 -60.35 -26.47 -0.48
C GLY A 171 -59.39 -27.23 0.43
N GLY A 172 -59.56 -27.07 1.75
CA GLY A 172 -58.91 -27.98 2.70
C GLY A 172 -58.85 -27.49 4.14
N THR A 173 -60.02 -27.26 4.75
CA THR A 173 -60.22 -27.16 6.20
C THR A 173 -59.50 -28.28 6.97
N ARG A 174 -58.87 -27.95 8.12
CA ARG A 174 -59.15 -28.57 9.43
C ARG A 174 -58.31 -27.98 10.58
N ASN A 175 -59.03 -27.77 11.68
CA ASN A 175 -58.59 -27.34 13.00
C ASN A 175 -57.73 -28.39 13.73
N GLY A 176 -56.92 -27.91 14.67
CA GLY A 176 -56.30 -28.69 15.75
C GLY A 176 -55.19 -27.88 16.41
N ALA A 177 -55.44 -27.02 17.40
CA ALA A 177 -55.62 -27.36 18.81
C ALA A 177 -54.50 -28.28 19.36
N GLY A 178 -53.44 -27.67 19.89
CA GLY A 178 -52.36 -28.34 20.60
C GLY A 178 -51.77 -27.41 21.65
N LYS A 179 -51.90 -27.82 22.91
CA LYS A 179 -51.72 -27.07 24.17
C LYS A 179 -50.52 -27.67 24.92
N GLY A 180 -49.77 -26.84 25.65
CA GLY A 180 -48.80 -27.26 26.68
C GLY A 180 -47.37 -27.51 26.15
N VAL A 181 -46.28 -27.43 26.93
CA VAL A 181 -45.99 -27.34 28.37
C VAL A 181 -44.50 -26.91 28.43
N SER A 182 -44.15 -25.86 29.17
CA SER A 182 -43.44 -25.87 30.47
C SER A 182 -42.12 -26.66 30.59
N GLY A 183 -41.10 -25.99 31.13
CA GLY A 183 -39.92 -26.56 31.79
C GLY A 183 -38.62 -26.46 30.98
N LYS A 184 -37.42 -26.34 31.56
CA LYS A 184 -36.95 -26.16 32.94
C LYS A 184 -35.43 -25.89 32.85
N ALA A 185 -34.89 -25.28 33.89
CA ALA A 185 -33.51 -24.85 34.07
C ALA A 185 -32.43 -25.96 34.07
N SER A 186 -31.18 -25.56 33.83
CA SER A 186 -29.95 -26.00 34.55
C SER A 186 -28.79 -25.06 34.15
N THR A 187 -28.10 -24.30 35.02
CA THR A 187 -27.15 -24.57 36.12
C THR A 187 -25.95 -25.47 35.81
N GLY A 188 -24.76 -24.89 36.04
CA GLY A 188 -23.47 -25.58 36.23
C GLY A 188 -22.48 -25.29 35.09
N LYS A 189 -21.17 -25.09 35.28
CA LYS A 189 -20.33 -25.36 36.45
C LYS A 189 -18.93 -24.76 36.18
N ALA A 190 -18.28 -24.32 37.25
CA ALA A 190 -16.90 -23.83 37.29
C ALA A 190 -15.84 -24.94 37.15
N GLY A 191 -14.63 -24.53 36.76
CA GLY A 191 -13.34 -25.23 36.95
C GLY A 191 -12.24 -24.35 36.33
N ALA A 192 -11.38 -23.63 37.06
CA ALA A 192 -10.41 -23.97 38.10
C ALA A 192 -9.16 -24.75 37.61
N ALA A 193 -8.05 -24.00 37.60
CA ALA A 193 -6.64 -24.38 37.85
C ALA A 193 -5.88 -25.27 36.85
N LYS A 194 -4.69 -24.80 36.44
CA LYS A 194 -3.41 -25.31 36.99
C LYS A 194 -2.19 -24.48 36.58
N ALA A 195 -1.35 -24.25 37.59
CA ALA A 195 0.02 -23.77 37.50
C ALA A 195 0.97 -24.87 36.98
N GLY A 196 2.10 -24.47 36.41
CA GLY A 196 3.19 -25.36 36.00
C GLY A 196 4.51 -24.61 35.86
N THR A 197 5.36 -24.77 36.88
CA THR A 197 6.75 -24.33 37.04
C THR A 197 7.73 -25.23 36.25
N ALA A 198 8.81 -24.68 35.68
CA ALA A 198 10.18 -25.27 35.57
C ALA A 198 11.10 -24.29 34.79
N MET A 199 12.24 -23.78 35.30
CA MET A 199 13.53 -24.38 35.69
C MET A 199 14.47 -24.77 34.53
N GLY A 200 15.69 -24.21 34.57
CA GLY A 200 16.94 -24.72 33.96
C GLY A 200 17.23 -24.19 32.55
N GLY A 201 18.39 -23.63 32.20
CA GLY A 201 19.73 -23.68 32.80
C GLY A 201 20.71 -24.25 31.76
N SER A 202 21.84 -23.54 31.55
CA SER A 202 23.08 -23.91 30.82
C SER A 202 23.36 -23.08 29.56
N SER A 203 24.59 -22.81 29.10
CA SER A 203 25.95 -22.63 29.65
C SER A 203 26.88 -22.59 28.42
N ARG A 204 27.62 -21.48 28.21
CA ARG A 204 29.00 -21.38 27.61
C ARG A 204 29.25 -21.93 26.17
N PRO A 205 30.45 -21.75 25.57
CA PRO A 205 31.36 -20.59 25.55
C PRO A 205 31.91 -20.26 24.13
N ALA A 206 32.88 -19.34 24.13
CA ALA A 206 33.66 -18.73 23.04
C ALA A 206 34.52 -19.65 22.13
N SER A 207 34.82 -19.12 20.94
CA SER A 207 36.08 -19.23 20.17
C SER A 207 36.09 -18.03 19.18
N ALA A 208 37.09 -17.15 19.04
CA ALA A 208 38.54 -17.21 18.91
C ALA A 208 39.04 -17.85 17.60
N GLY A 209 39.75 -17.06 16.78
CA GLY A 209 40.58 -17.49 15.65
C GLY A 209 40.31 -16.69 14.36
N HIS A 210 41.03 -15.61 14.06
CA HIS A 210 42.36 -15.51 13.43
C HIS A 210 42.41 -15.65 11.90
N ALA A 211 43.08 -14.66 11.28
CA ALA A 211 43.98 -14.76 10.11
C ALA A 211 43.31 -15.02 8.74
N THR A 212 43.76 -14.54 7.57
CA THR A 212 44.97 -13.82 7.12
C THR A 212 44.77 -13.42 5.65
N ALA A 213 45.42 -12.33 5.24
CA ALA A 213 46.24 -12.17 4.03
C ALA A 213 45.84 -12.96 2.75
N SER A 214 45.51 -12.30 1.64
CA SER A 214 46.45 -11.71 0.67
C SER A 214 46.48 -12.49 -0.64
N GLY A 215 46.59 -11.76 -1.75
CA GLY A 215 47.27 -12.27 -2.94
C GLY A 215 46.37 -12.48 -4.15
N GLY A 216 46.81 -11.94 -5.29
CA GLY A 216 46.45 -12.51 -6.59
C GLY A 216 45.97 -11.54 -7.65
N ALA A 217 46.75 -10.50 -7.93
CA ALA A 217 46.68 -9.81 -9.21
C ALA A 217 47.06 -10.78 -10.35
N ALA A 218 46.16 -11.00 -11.30
CA ALA A 218 46.48 -11.65 -12.58
C ALA A 218 46.03 -10.76 -13.73
N LYS A 219 47.02 -10.07 -14.28
CA LYS A 219 46.97 -9.21 -15.46
C LYS A 219 47.13 -10.10 -16.69
N ILE A 220 46.06 -10.31 -17.47
CA ILE A 220 46.17 -10.88 -18.81
C ILE A 220 45.69 -9.86 -19.84
N ARG A 221 46.58 -9.67 -20.81
CA ARG A 221 46.64 -8.64 -21.84
C ARG A 221 45.92 -9.16 -23.09
N ARG A 222 45.13 -8.26 -23.70
CA ARG A 222 44.60 -8.24 -25.09
C ARG A 222 45.57 -8.82 -26.15
N PRO A 223 45.09 -9.36 -27.30
CA PRO A 223 44.48 -8.59 -28.41
C PRO A 223 43.27 -9.31 -29.06
N GLY A 224 42.29 -8.63 -29.66
CA GLY A 224 42.38 -7.91 -30.93
C GLY A 224 41.56 -8.69 -31.97
N GLY A 225 40.36 -8.20 -32.31
CA GLY A 225 39.47 -8.84 -33.27
C GLY A 225 38.46 -7.85 -33.81
N THR A 226 38.80 -7.22 -34.93
CA THR A 226 37.92 -6.39 -35.75
C THR A 226 37.17 -7.28 -36.74
N ASN A 227 35.85 -7.37 -36.59
CA ASN A 227 34.87 -7.77 -37.60
C ASN A 227 33.55 -7.11 -37.11
N GLY A 228 32.91 -6.18 -37.83
CA GLY A 228 32.45 -6.34 -39.20
C GLY A 228 31.06 -6.95 -39.16
N ALA A 229 30.01 -6.12 -39.05
CA ALA A 229 28.67 -6.33 -39.62
C ALA A 229 27.61 -5.43 -38.95
N ALA A 230 26.95 -4.67 -39.81
CA ALA A 230 25.72 -3.92 -39.60
C ALA A 230 24.78 -4.49 -38.53
N ARG A 231 24.56 -3.72 -37.46
CA ARG A 231 23.35 -3.81 -36.66
C ARG A 231 22.68 -2.45 -36.65
N ARG A 232 21.45 -2.43 -37.16
CA ARG A 232 20.51 -1.32 -37.05
C ARG A 232 20.37 -1.01 -35.55
N HIS A 233 20.91 0.13 -35.13
CA HIS A 233 20.67 0.65 -33.79
C HIS A 233 19.22 1.16 -33.72
N PRO A 234 18.37 0.62 -32.82
CA PRO A 234 17.20 1.36 -32.40
C PRO A 234 17.68 2.63 -31.68
N LEU A 235 17.05 3.75 -32.02
CA LEU A 235 17.28 5.04 -31.38
C LEU A 235 17.26 4.86 -29.85
N PRO A 236 18.26 5.33 -29.09
CA PRO A 236 18.10 5.44 -27.66
C PRO A 236 17.01 6.49 -27.43
N LEU A 237 15.84 6.05 -26.98
CA LEU A 237 14.96 6.92 -26.20
C LEU A 237 15.85 7.47 -25.09
N SER A 238 16.19 8.75 -25.18
CA SER A 238 16.84 9.46 -24.10
C SER A 238 15.85 9.49 -22.94
N VAL A 239 15.87 8.45 -22.13
CA VAL A 239 15.43 8.54 -20.74
C VAL A 239 16.27 9.66 -20.17
N ASN A 240 15.63 10.81 -19.95
CA ASN A 240 16.24 11.92 -19.25
C ASN A 240 16.85 11.33 -17.97
N ARG A 241 18.17 11.23 -17.96
CA ARG A 241 18.96 10.85 -16.79
C ARG A 241 18.71 11.97 -15.78
N ILE A 242 17.72 11.77 -14.92
CA ILE A 242 17.41 12.69 -13.82
C ILE A 242 18.64 12.67 -12.93
N GLU A 243 19.43 13.74 -12.98
CA GLU A 243 20.69 13.85 -12.24
C GLU A 243 20.45 13.55 -10.75
N GLY A 244 21.09 12.46 -10.30
CA GLY A 244 21.18 12.07 -8.91
C GLY A 244 21.81 13.17 -8.07
N ALA A 245 21.37 13.27 -6.81
CA ALA A 245 21.70 14.30 -5.82
C ALA A 245 21.13 15.72 -6.07
N SER A 246 21.35 16.36 -7.22
CA SER A 246 20.95 17.77 -7.42
C SER A 246 19.43 18.00 -7.45
N PHE A 247 18.67 17.05 -8.00
CA PHE A 247 17.20 17.07 -7.95
C PHE A 247 16.71 16.99 -6.50
N TRP A 248 17.31 16.14 -5.68
CA TRP A 248 16.91 15.92 -4.29
C TRP A 248 17.22 17.10 -3.39
N VAL A 249 18.37 17.78 -3.57
CA VAL A 249 18.72 18.99 -2.82
C VAL A 249 17.77 20.15 -3.14
N ARG A 250 17.42 20.35 -4.42
CA ARG A 250 16.44 21.38 -4.84
C ARG A 250 15.04 21.05 -4.36
N LEU A 251 14.64 19.78 -4.42
CA LEU A 251 13.35 19.30 -3.95
C LEU A 251 13.22 19.47 -2.42
N TRP A 252 14.25 19.10 -1.65
CA TRP A 252 14.24 19.28 -0.19
C TRP A 252 14.22 20.77 0.21
N GLY A 253 15.00 21.61 -0.46
CA GLY A 253 15.00 23.06 -0.26
C GLY A 253 13.68 23.73 -0.66
N PHE A 254 12.96 23.19 -1.64
CA PHE A 254 11.65 23.67 -2.05
C PHE A 254 10.51 23.20 -1.12
N LEU A 255 10.60 21.97 -0.61
CA LEU A 255 9.57 21.36 0.25
C LEU A 255 9.63 21.83 1.72
N TRP A 256 10.81 22.15 2.25
CA TRP A 256 11.00 22.56 3.65
C TRP A 256 11.27 24.06 3.86
N ARG A 257 11.10 24.90 2.84
CA ARG A 257 11.22 26.35 3.02
C ARG A 257 10.03 26.87 3.83
N PRO A 258 10.23 27.44 5.02
CA PRO A 258 9.15 28.14 5.72
C PRO A 258 8.70 29.32 4.85
N ARG A 259 7.39 29.51 4.75
CA ARG A 259 6.81 30.73 4.17
C ARG A 259 6.87 31.86 5.18
#